data_AF-A0A7S9LT40-F1
#
_entry.id   AF-A0A7S9LT40-F1
#
_cell.length_a   1.000
_cell.length_b   1.000
_cell.length_c   1.000
_cell.angle_alpha   90.00
_cell.angle_beta   90.00
_cell.angle_gamma   90.00
#
_symmetry.space_group_name_H-M   'P 1'
#
loop_
_entity.id
_entity.type
_entity.pdbx_description
1 polymer ?
#
loop_
_entity_poly.entity_id
_entity_poly.type
_entity_poly.pdbx_seq_one_letter_code
_entity_poly.pdbx_strand_id
1 'polypeptide(L)'
;MLTISRKEFAVALLVSIGATTFLVLSYAAVDYAILRHLPKQAYLRISDNITPIVILFSAITAGTLAMFNMESARRTARLQETLRVINNSELDREFIKARSAWSQYKGNGDIEYDEDLAAVIAIILLKTIASSLERKALQIEHVDVDKKERLNEEVENLRDISKDTELLRRELQDGIFVITYLNSFELIAIGINKKIIDEEMYRQWHEGHFINVWNCSVAAVGVLRYVKKNKRLFKQWERVARQWSGEKGETIAVVPQYNSRQLAKITIDYHATKKALRREREN
;
A
#
# COMPACT_ATOMS: atom_id res chain seq x y z
N MET A 1 -22.20 2.02 4.45
CA MET A 1 -22.92 0.77 4.76
C MET A 1 -23.72 0.37 3.52
N LEU A 2 -23.05 -0.17 2.50
CA LEU A 2 -23.70 -0.61 1.26
C LEU A 2 -24.30 -1.99 1.51
N THR A 3 -25.58 -1.99 1.86
CA THR A 3 -26.43 -3.16 1.72
C THR A 3 -26.36 -3.59 0.27
N ILE A 4 -25.72 -4.71 -0.05
CA ILE A 4 -26.30 -5.57 -1.09
C ILE A 4 -27.76 -5.67 -0.67
N SER A 5 -28.62 -5.06 -1.48
CA SER A 5 -30.02 -4.86 -1.11
C SER A 5 -30.52 -6.20 -0.63
N ARG A 6 -31.04 -6.29 0.60
CA ARG A 6 -31.66 -7.53 1.11
C ARG A 6 -32.60 -8.14 0.07
N LYS A 7 -33.14 -7.32 -0.83
CA LYS A 7 -33.94 -7.70 -1.98
C LYS A 7 -33.19 -8.55 -3.01
N GLU A 8 -31.96 -8.25 -3.40
CA GLU A 8 -31.22 -9.05 -4.39
C GLU A 8 -30.86 -10.43 -3.85
N PHE A 9 -30.42 -10.51 -2.59
CA PHE A 9 -30.19 -11.79 -1.93
C PHE A 9 -31.50 -12.56 -1.71
N ALA A 10 -32.58 -11.87 -1.31
CA ALA A 10 -33.90 -12.50 -1.17
C ALA A 10 -34.44 -12.98 -2.52
N VAL A 11 -34.22 -12.26 -3.61
CA VAL A 11 -34.61 -12.68 -4.96
C VAL A 11 -33.78 -13.89 -5.39
N ALA A 12 -32.45 -13.89 -5.20
CA ALA A 12 -31.61 -15.04 -5.52
C ALA A 12 -32.00 -16.28 -4.68
N LEU A 13 -32.31 -16.08 -3.39
CA LEU A 13 -32.78 -17.15 -2.50
C LEU A 13 -34.16 -17.66 -2.95
N LEU A 14 -35.10 -16.78 -3.28
CA LEU A 14 -36.43 -17.14 -3.77
C LEU A 14 -36.36 -17.85 -5.13
N VAL A 15 -35.48 -17.44 -6.02
CA VAL A 15 -35.23 -18.11 -7.30
C VAL A 15 -34.61 -19.48 -7.06
N SER A 16 -33.64 -19.59 -6.15
CA SER A 16 -33.03 -20.89 -5.82
C SER A 16 -34.03 -21.84 -5.15
N ILE A 17 -34.84 -21.34 -4.22
CA ILE A 17 -35.92 -22.12 -3.58
C ILE A 17 -36.92 -22.51 -4.65
N GLY A 18 -37.42 -21.56 -5.43
CA GLY A 18 -38.38 -21.83 -6.51
C GLY A 18 -37.86 -22.86 -7.51
N ALA A 19 -36.58 -22.81 -7.89
CA ALA A 19 -35.96 -23.77 -8.77
C ALA A 19 -35.85 -25.17 -8.13
N THR A 20 -35.48 -25.26 -6.85
CA THR A 20 -35.42 -26.56 -6.15
C THR A 20 -36.81 -27.14 -5.90
N THR A 21 -37.80 -26.34 -5.48
CA THR A 21 -39.20 -26.82 -5.36
C THR A 21 -39.75 -27.23 -6.72
N PHE A 22 -39.48 -26.46 -7.78
CA PHE A 22 -39.90 -26.82 -9.13
C PHE A 22 -39.27 -28.13 -9.60
N LEU A 23 -37.98 -28.35 -9.34
CA LEU A 23 -37.30 -29.61 -9.66
C LEU A 23 -37.89 -30.79 -8.89
N VAL A 24 -38.12 -30.63 -7.58
CA VAL A 24 -38.73 -31.69 -6.74
C VAL A 24 -40.16 -32.00 -7.19
N LEU A 25 -40.97 -30.98 -7.47
CA LEU A 25 -42.34 -31.17 -7.97
C LEU A 25 -42.37 -31.78 -9.37
N SER A 26 -41.48 -31.34 -10.26
CA SER A 26 -41.33 -31.92 -11.61
C SER A 26 -40.92 -33.39 -11.51
N TYR A 27 -39.97 -33.70 -10.62
CA TYR A 27 -39.56 -35.08 -10.36
C TYR A 27 -40.72 -35.93 -9.84
N ALA A 28 -41.45 -35.44 -8.84
CA ALA A 28 -42.62 -36.13 -8.29
C ALA A 28 -43.74 -36.33 -9.32
N ALA A 29 -43.97 -35.36 -10.20
CA ALA A 29 -44.94 -35.44 -11.28
C ALA A 29 -44.53 -36.47 -12.35
N VAL A 30 -43.24 -36.51 -12.71
CA VAL A 30 -42.68 -37.52 -13.62
C VAL A 30 -42.77 -38.91 -12.98
N ASP A 31 -42.40 -39.07 -11.71
CA ASP A 31 -42.52 -40.33 -10.96
C ASP A 31 -43.97 -40.81 -10.95
N TYR A 32 -44.93 -39.91 -10.66
CA TYR A 32 -46.35 -40.23 -10.65
C TYR A 32 -46.87 -40.67 -12.04
N ALA A 33 -46.47 -39.97 -13.10
CA ALA A 33 -46.85 -40.31 -14.47
C ALA A 33 -46.28 -41.66 -14.92
N ILE A 34 -45.04 -41.96 -14.55
CA ILE A 34 -44.35 -43.22 -14.84
C ILE A 34 -44.99 -44.38 -14.07
N LEU A 35 -45.29 -44.20 -12.78
CA LEU A 35 -45.92 -45.21 -11.91
C LEU A 35 -47.32 -45.63 -12.40
N ARG A 36 -48.03 -44.77 -13.13
CA ARG A 36 -49.37 -45.07 -13.65
C ARG A 36 -49.36 -46.04 -14.84
N HIS A 37 -48.29 -46.10 -15.60
CA HIS A 37 -48.27 -46.79 -16.91
C HIS A 37 -47.27 -47.95 -17.02
N LEU A 38 -46.33 -48.10 -16.08
CA LEU A 38 -45.33 -49.17 -16.12
C LEU A 38 -45.57 -50.25 -15.06
N PRO A 39 -45.29 -51.54 -15.37
CA PRO A 39 -45.28 -52.60 -14.37
C PRO A 39 -44.19 -52.31 -13.32
N LYS A 40 -44.50 -52.57 -12.04
CA LYS A 40 -43.63 -52.26 -10.87
C LYS A 40 -42.15 -52.64 -11.04
N GLN A 41 -41.85 -53.71 -11.78
CA GLN A 41 -40.49 -54.21 -11.99
C GLN A 41 -39.64 -53.32 -12.92
N ALA A 42 -40.27 -52.63 -13.89
CA ALA A 42 -39.57 -51.73 -14.80
C ALA A 42 -39.19 -50.40 -14.11
N TYR A 43 -40.04 -49.94 -13.17
CA TYR A 43 -39.81 -48.72 -12.39
C TYR A 43 -38.54 -48.80 -11.54
N LEU A 44 -38.35 -49.89 -10.80
CA LEU A 44 -37.19 -50.09 -9.92
C LEU A 44 -35.85 -49.95 -10.68
N ARG A 45 -35.77 -50.48 -11.91
CA ARG A 45 -34.55 -50.37 -12.73
C ARG A 45 -34.26 -48.93 -13.22
N ILE A 46 -35.29 -48.12 -13.42
CA ILE A 46 -35.15 -46.74 -13.90
C ILE A 46 -34.79 -45.83 -12.71
N SER A 47 -35.43 -46.00 -11.55
CA SER A 47 -35.18 -45.19 -10.36
C SER A 47 -33.73 -45.31 -9.87
N ASP A 48 -33.14 -46.50 -9.96
CA ASP A 48 -31.77 -46.77 -9.51
C ASP A 48 -30.72 -45.98 -10.31
N ASN A 49 -31.02 -45.63 -11.56
CA ASN A 49 -30.10 -44.89 -12.44
C ASN A 49 -30.35 -43.38 -12.47
N ILE A 50 -31.60 -42.93 -12.32
CA ILE A 50 -31.93 -41.49 -12.40
C ILE A 50 -31.55 -40.76 -11.09
N THR A 51 -31.76 -41.40 -9.94
CA THR A 51 -31.54 -40.75 -8.63
C THR A 51 -30.10 -40.21 -8.47
N PRO A 52 -29.03 -40.96 -8.80
CA PRO A 52 -27.66 -40.45 -8.70
C PRO A 52 -27.40 -39.25 -9.63
N ILE A 53 -28.00 -39.24 -10.82
CA ILE A 53 -27.85 -38.17 -11.81
C ILE A 53 -28.45 -36.87 -11.26
N VAL A 54 -29.66 -36.93 -10.70
CA VAL A 54 -30.34 -35.75 -10.11
C VAL A 54 -29.57 -35.20 -8.91
N ILE A 55 -29.02 -36.07 -8.06
CA ILE A 55 -28.17 -35.68 -6.93
C ILE A 55 -26.92 -34.97 -7.45
N LEU A 56 -26.25 -35.52 -8.47
CA LEU A 56 -25.05 -34.93 -9.04
C LEU A 56 -25.33 -33.54 -9.65
N PHE A 57 -26.39 -33.38 -10.44
CA PHE A 57 -26.78 -32.10 -11.02
C PHE A 57 -27.11 -31.05 -9.94
N SER A 58 -27.81 -31.47 -8.88
CA SER A 58 -28.15 -30.60 -7.75
C SER A 58 -26.89 -30.16 -7.00
N ALA A 59 -25.93 -31.07 -6.78
CA ALA A 59 -24.65 -30.77 -6.15
C ALA A 59 -23.80 -29.80 -6.99
N ILE A 60 -23.74 -29.99 -8.31
CA ILE A 60 -23.03 -29.07 -9.22
C ILE A 60 -23.68 -27.67 -9.19
N THR A 61 -25.00 -27.61 -9.28
CA THR A 61 -25.74 -26.33 -9.26
C THR A 61 -25.53 -25.59 -7.94
N ALA A 62 -25.65 -26.28 -6.81
CA ALA A 62 -25.36 -25.71 -5.50
C ALA A 62 -23.89 -25.24 -5.38
N GLY A 63 -22.95 -26.05 -5.89
CA GLY A 63 -21.53 -25.70 -5.92
C GLY A 63 -21.24 -24.42 -6.72
N THR A 64 -21.82 -24.30 -7.92
CA THR A 64 -21.66 -23.09 -8.75
C THR A 64 -22.25 -21.84 -8.10
N LEU A 65 -23.47 -21.92 -7.55
CA LEU A 65 -24.10 -20.82 -6.81
C LEU A 65 -23.29 -20.40 -5.58
N ALA A 66 -22.74 -21.37 -4.83
CA ALA A 66 -21.87 -21.10 -3.69
C ALA A 66 -20.60 -20.36 -4.14
N MET A 67 -19.98 -20.76 -5.26
CA MET A 67 -18.81 -20.07 -5.80
C MET A 67 -19.13 -18.61 -6.19
N PHE A 68 -20.25 -18.36 -6.88
CA PHE A 68 -20.68 -17.00 -7.23
C PHE A 68 -20.96 -16.14 -5.99
N ASN A 69 -21.64 -16.69 -5.00
CA ASN A 69 -21.93 -15.98 -3.75
C ASN A 69 -20.64 -15.65 -2.98
N MET A 70 -19.68 -16.59 -2.91
CA MET A 70 -18.38 -16.34 -2.30
C MET A 70 -17.59 -15.26 -3.04
N GLU A 71 -17.66 -15.22 -4.37
CA GLU A 71 -16.99 -14.20 -5.16
C GLU A 71 -17.61 -12.81 -4.95
N SER A 72 -18.94 -12.71 -4.96
CA SER A 72 -19.66 -11.47 -4.66
C SER A 72 -19.36 -10.97 -3.25
N ALA A 73 -19.40 -11.85 -2.24
CA ALA A 73 -19.05 -11.52 -0.87
C ALA A 73 -17.61 -11.03 -0.73
N ARG A 74 -16.65 -11.65 -1.43
CA ARG A 74 -15.25 -11.17 -1.48
C ARG A 74 -15.16 -9.78 -2.10
N ARG A 75 -15.88 -9.51 -3.20
CA ARG A 75 -15.91 -8.17 -3.82
C ARG A 75 -16.44 -7.12 -2.85
N THR A 76 -17.57 -7.38 -2.19
CA THR A 76 -18.13 -6.45 -1.19
C THR A 76 -17.19 -6.23 -0.01
N ALA A 77 -16.54 -7.29 0.49
CA ALA A 77 -15.56 -7.16 1.58
C ALA A 77 -14.38 -6.27 1.17
N ARG A 78 -13.86 -6.41 -0.06
CA ARG A 78 -12.78 -5.54 -0.58
C ARG A 78 -13.22 -4.09 -0.74
N LEU A 79 -14.42 -3.85 -1.26
CA LEU A 79 -14.99 -2.49 -1.39
C LEU A 79 -15.13 -1.83 0.00
N GLN A 80 -15.63 -2.58 0.98
CA GLN A 80 -15.75 -2.08 2.35
C GLN A 80 -14.39 -1.76 2.97
N GLU A 81 -13.41 -2.64 2.78
CA GLU A 81 -12.05 -2.40 3.29
C GLU A 81 -11.39 -1.21 2.60
N THR A 82 -11.61 -1.05 1.29
CA THR A 82 -11.12 0.10 0.51
C THR A 82 -11.70 1.41 1.04
N LEU A 83 -13.03 1.46 1.23
CA LEU A 83 -13.70 2.60 1.85
C LEU A 83 -13.17 2.90 3.25
N ARG A 84 -12.90 1.85 4.04
CA ARG A 84 -12.35 1.99 5.38
C ARG A 84 -10.93 2.57 5.33
N VAL A 85 -10.08 2.09 4.42
CA VAL A 85 -8.72 2.61 4.23
C VAL A 85 -8.75 4.07 3.80
N ILE A 86 -9.60 4.44 2.84
CA ILE A 86 -9.76 5.83 2.37
C ILE A 86 -10.20 6.70 3.55
N ASN A 87 -11.31 6.34 4.21
CA ASN A 87 -11.87 7.12 5.32
C ASN A 87 -10.88 7.24 6.49
N ASN A 88 -10.17 6.17 6.84
CA ASN A 88 -9.17 6.22 7.91
C ASN A 88 -7.97 7.08 7.52
N SER A 89 -7.51 7.02 6.26
CA SER A 89 -6.40 7.88 5.81
C SER A 89 -6.75 9.36 5.83
N GLU A 90 -8.01 9.71 5.55
CA GLU A 90 -8.48 11.10 5.59
C GLU A 90 -8.68 11.63 7.01
N LEU A 91 -9.00 10.75 7.97
CA LEU A 91 -9.24 11.11 9.37
C LEU A 91 -8.00 11.00 10.26
N ASP A 92 -6.95 10.30 9.81
CA ASP A 92 -5.73 10.11 10.58
C ASP A 92 -4.97 11.43 10.70
N ARG A 93 -4.85 11.93 11.94
CA ARG A 93 -4.12 13.16 12.26
C ARG A 93 -2.65 13.09 11.83
N GLU A 94 -2.02 11.92 11.91
CA GLU A 94 -0.63 11.76 11.47
C GLU A 94 -0.53 11.87 9.95
N PHE A 95 -1.47 11.28 9.22
CA PHE A 95 -1.53 11.40 7.77
C PHE A 95 -1.81 12.84 7.33
N ILE A 96 -2.72 13.56 8.00
CA ILE A 96 -2.99 14.98 7.73
C ILE A 96 -1.72 15.82 7.96
N LYS A 97 -1.02 15.62 9.08
CA LYS A 97 0.25 16.31 9.37
C LYS A 97 1.29 15.98 8.31
N ALA A 98 1.43 14.71 7.95
CA ALA A 98 2.39 14.27 6.95
C ALA A 98 2.08 14.84 5.56
N ARG A 99 0.80 14.89 5.18
CA ARG A 99 0.36 15.55 3.94
C ARG A 99 0.62 17.05 3.98
N SER A 100 0.42 17.71 5.12
CA SER A 100 0.73 19.14 5.26
C SER A 100 2.23 19.43 5.15
N ALA A 101 3.07 18.61 5.79
CA ALA A 101 4.52 18.70 5.69
C ALA A 101 4.96 18.51 4.23
N TRP A 102 4.44 17.45 3.57
CA TRP A 102 4.68 17.22 2.14
C TRP A 102 4.25 18.39 1.26
N SER A 103 3.09 18.99 1.54
CA SER A 103 2.61 20.14 0.77
C SER A 103 3.46 21.39 0.97
N GLN A 104 4.06 21.59 2.15
CA GLN A 104 4.98 22.69 2.40
C GLN A 104 6.25 22.55 1.56
N TYR A 105 6.79 21.33 1.43
CA TYR A 105 7.89 21.05 0.51
C TYR A 105 7.50 21.31 -0.96
N LYS A 106 6.28 20.97 -1.37
CA LYS A 106 5.81 21.20 -2.75
C LYS A 106 5.52 22.68 -3.09
N GLY A 107 5.19 23.50 -2.09
CA GLY A 107 4.60 24.83 -2.26
C GLY A 107 5.55 25.93 -2.75
N ASN A 108 6.86 25.70 -2.81
CA ASN A 108 7.85 26.73 -3.17
C ASN A 108 8.04 26.93 -4.69
N GLY A 109 7.12 26.44 -5.52
CA GLY A 109 6.93 26.90 -6.91
C GLY A 109 7.94 26.42 -7.95
N ASP A 110 9.19 26.15 -7.56
CA ASP A 110 10.23 25.68 -8.47
C ASP A 110 10.47 24.19 -8.24
N ILE A 111 9.62 23.34 -8.83
CA ILE A 111 9.83 21.88 -8.85
C ILE A 111 10.91 21.57 -9.90
N GLU A 112 12.11 22.10 -9.68
CA GLU A 112 13.34 21.53 -10.21
C GLU A 112 13.88 20.62 -9.09
N TYR A 113 13.51 19.34 -9.17
CA TYR A 113 14.00 18.21 -8.34
C TYR A 113 14.59 18.58 -6.97
N ASP A 114 13.71 18.72 -5.98
CA ASP A 114 14.02 19.26 -4.66
C ASP A 114 15.14 18.50 -3.93
N GLU A 115 16.36 19.03 -4.03
CA GLU A 115 17.55 18.61 -3.30
C GLU A 115 17.34 18.67 -1.78
N ASP A 116 16.38 19.49 -1.30
CA ASP A 116 16.09 19.65 0.11
C ASP A 116 15.47 18.39 0.72
N LEU A 117 14.59 17.69 0.01
CA LEU A 117 14.02 16.45 0.52
C LEU A 117 15.06 15.32 0.57
N ALA A 118 15.90 15.23 -0.46
CA ALA A 118 17.03 14.31 -0.48
C ALA A 118 17.98 14.55 0.69
N ALA A 119 18.17 15.82 1.04
CA ALA A 119 19.02 16.21 2.14
C ALA A 119 18.41 16.02 3.53
N VAL A 120 17.12 16.27 3.72
CA VAL A 120 16.40 15.93 4.96
C VAL A 120 16.51 14.42 5.21
N ILE A 121 16.36 13.61 4.15
CA ILE A 121 16.56 12.16 4.22
C ILE A 121 18.03 11.84 4.54
N ALA A 122 18.99 12.50 3.90
CA ALA A 122 20.42 12.34 4.20
C ALA A 122 20.74 12.67 5.67
N ILE A 123 20.13 13.72 6.24
CA ILE A 123 20.26 14.10 7.65
C ILE A 123 19.71 13.02 8.58
N ILE A 124 18.50 12.49 8.32
CA ILE A 124 17.92 11.38 9.09
C ILE A 124 18.88 10.18 9.11
N LEU A 125 19.51 9.91 7.97
CA LEU A 125 20.41 8.79 7.80
C LEU A 125 21.76 9.03 8.48
N LEU A 126 22.33 10.23 8.40
CA LEU A 126 23.52 10.64 9.14
C LEU A 126 23.30 10.50 10.65
N LYS A 127 22.13 10.89 11.16
CA LYS A 127 21.78 10.69 12.58
C LYS A 127 21.69 9.22 12.95
N THR A 128 21.09 8.40 12.08
CA THR A 128 21.02 6.94 12.29
C THR A 128 22.42 6.32 12.33
N ILE A 129 23.33 6.80 11.48
CA ILE A 129 24.74 6.39 11.45
C ILE A 129 25.46 6.86 12.72
N ALA A 130 25.29 8.12 13.13
CA ALA A 130 25.88 8.68 14.35
C ALA A 130 25.46 7.87 15.60
N SER A 131 24.16 7.60 15.76
CA SER A 131 23.66 6.74 16.86
C SER A 131 24.12 5.28 16.76
N SER A 132 24.49 4.80 15.57
CA SER A 132 25.14 3.50 15.43
C SER A 132 26.63 3.55 15.81
N LEU A 133 27.30 4.68 15.60
CA LEU A 133 28.70 4.88 15.96
C LEU A 133 28.85 5.06 17.47
N GLU A 134 27.98 5.83 18.12
CA GLU A 134 27.94 5.96 19.59
C GLU A 134 27.77 4.60 20.28
N ARG A 135 26.88 3.75 19.76
CA ARG A 135 26.72 2.38 20.27
C ARG A 135 27.96 1.51 20.08
N LYS A 136 28.70 1.70 18.99
CA LYS A 136 29.98 1.02 18.78
C LYS A 136 31.07 1.55 19.72
N ALA A 137 31.10 2.86 19.97
CA ALA A 137 32.02 3.48 20.92
C ALA A 137 31.83 2.93 22.35
N LEU A 138 30.57 2.75 22.77
CA LEU A 138 30.22 2.11 24.05
C LEU A 138 30.68 0.65 24.14
N GLN A 139 30.67 -0.11 23.04
CA GLN A 139 31.18 -1.49 23.02
C GLN A 139 32.71 -1.58 23.03
N ILE A 140 33.41 -0.47 22.79
CA ILE A 140 34.87 -0.39 22.69
C ILE A 140 35.51 -0.06 24.07
N GLU A 141 34.75 -0.14 25.17
CA GLU A 141 35.17 0.19 26.55
C GLU A 141 36.39 -0.60 27.09
N HIS A 142 36.97 -1.53 26.33
CA HIS A 142 38.23 -2.24 26.64
C HIS A 142 39.41 -1.90 25.72
N VAL A 143 39.31 -0.84 24.91
CA VAL A 143 40.35 -0.45 23.96
C VAL A 143 41.12 0.78 24.41
N ASP A 144 42.40 0.77 24.04
CA ASP A 144 43.45 1.78 24.10
C ASP A 144 42.99 3.25 24.29
N VAL A 145 43.64 3.93 25.24
CA VAL A 145 43.29 5.27 25.74
C VAL A 145 43.35 6.31 24.62
N ASP A 146 44.33 6.21 23.71
CA ASP A 146 44.49 7.12 22.57
C ASP A 146 43.32 7.07 21.58
N LYS A 147 42.69 5.89 21.44
CA LYS A 147 41.53 5.73 20.56
C LYS A 147 40.28 6.36 21.17
N LYS A 148 40.21 6.39 22.51
CA LYS A 148 39.11 7.00 23.26
C LYS A 148 39.13 8.53 23.16
N GLU A 149 40.31 9.14 23.19
CA GLU A 149 40.45 10.61 23.05
C GLU A 149 40.00 11.11 21.67
N ARG A 150 40.42 10.47 20.58
CA ARG A 150 39.96 10.84 19.23
C ARG A 150 38.45 10.70 19.05
N LEU A 151 37.87 9.66 19.67
CA LEU A 151 36.42 9.45 19.66
C LEU A 151 35.67 10.50 20.48
N ASN A 152 36.22 10.93 21.61
CA ASN A 152 35.64 12.00 22.42
C ASN A 152 35.67 13.35 21.70
N GLU A 153 36.76 13.67 20.99
CA GLU A 153 36.86 14.91 20.21
C GLU A 153 35.85 14.94 19.04
N GLU A 154 35.65 13.79 18.39
CA GLU A 154 34.62 13.63 17.35
C GLU A 154 33.20 13.75 17.92
N VAL A 155 32.95 13.22 19.13
CA VAL A 155 31.68 13.35 19.86
C VAL A 155 31.41 14.80 20.28
N GLU A 156 32.42 15.54 20.76
CA GLU A 156 32.24 16.93 21.19
C GLU A 156 31.93 17.85 19.99
N ASN A 157 32.58 17.62 18.84
CA ASN A 157 32.23 18.29 17.57
C ASN A 157 30.79 17.98 17.12
N LEU A 158 30.34 16.73 17.26
CA LEU A 158 28.94 16.35 17.01
C LEU A 158 27.97 17.00 18.01
N ARG A 159 28.44 17.30 19.23
CA ARG A 159 27.65 17.92 20.29
C ARG A 159 27.41 19.42 20.08
N ASP A 160 28.36 20.14 19.51
CA ASP A 160 28.13 21.54 19.11
C ASP A 160 27.26 21.62 17.84
N ILE A 161 27.35 20.66 16.92
CA ILE A 161 26.35 20.46 15.84
C ILE A 161 24.96 20.16 16.45
N SER A 162 24.93 19.52 17.63
CA SER A 162 23.72 19.27 18.39
C SER A 162 23.18 20.50 19.13
N LYS A 163 23.81 21.69 19.19
CA LYS A 163 23.12 22.90 19.72
C LYS A 163 22.13 23.51 18.72
N ASP A 164 22.27 23.21 17.44
CA ASP A 164 21.22 23.34 16.41
C ASP A 164 20.09 22.28 16.57
N THR A 165 20.00 21.62 17.73
CA THR A 165 19.14 20.45 17.99
C THR A 165 17.67 20.70 17.71
N GLU A 166 17.15 21.88 18.03
CA GLU A 166 15.71 22.10 17.93
C GLU A 166 15.27 22.24 16.47
N LEU A 167 16.06 22.94 15.64
CA LEU A 167 15.82 23.00 14.20
C LEU A 167 16.01 21.61 13.57
N LEU A 168 17.10 20.92 13.91
CA LEU A 168 17.36 19.57 13.43
C LEU A 168 16.27 18.58 13.86
N ARG A 169 15.71 18.76 15.06
CA ARG A 169 14.62 17.93 15.60
C ARG A 169 13.34 18.17 14.82
N ARG A 170 13.02 19.41 14.46
CA ARG A 170 11.87 19.74 13.59
C ARG A 170 12.05 19.11 12.21
N GLU A 171 13.19 19.30 11.57
CA GLU A 171 13.49 18.70 10.25
C GLU A 171 13.45 17.17 10.29
N LEU A 172 13.97 16.56 11.36
CA LEU A 172 13.89 15.11 11.57
C LEU A 172 12.44 14.66 11.70
N GLN A 173 11.63 15.40 12.45
CA GLN A 173 10.22 15.11 12.65
C GLN A 173 9.46 15.23 11.32
N ASP A 174 9.74 16.25 10.51
CA ASP A 174 9.16 16.41 9.17
C ASP A 174 9.58 15.28 8.24
N GLY A 175 10.86 14.89 8.26
CA GLY A 175 11.34 13.75 7.48
C GLY A 175 10.73 12.42 7.90
N ILE A 176 10.49 12.20 9.19
CA ILE A 176 9.73 11.04 9.69
C ILE A 176 8.32 11.07 9.12
N PHE A 177 7.64 12.21 9.16
CA PHE A 177 6.30 12.34 8.60
C PHE A 177 6.27 12.08 7.10
N VAL A 178 7.24 12.57 6.34
CA VAL A 178 7.35 12.28 4.91
C VAL A 178 7.54 10.79 4.67
N ILE A 179 8.42 10.10 5.40
CA ILE A 179 8.60 8.64 5.25
C ILE A 179 7.31 7.89 5.59
N THR A 180 6.62 8.27 6.66
CA THR A 180 5.31 7.72 7.02
C THR A 180 4.29 7.93 5.90
N TYR A 181 4.30 9.11 5.27
CA TYR A 181 3.47 9.42 4.11
C TYR A 181 3.77 8.49 2.93
N LEU A 182 5.03 8.34 2.53
CA LEU A 182 5.43 7.46 1.43
C LEU A 182 5.09 5.98 1.73
N ASN A 183 5.27 5.55 2.97
CA ASN A 183 4.95 4.19 3.41
C ASN A 183 3.46 3.88 3.26
N SER A 184 2.59 4.87 3.45
CA SER A 184 1.14 4.70 3.26
C SER A 184 0.80 4.33 1.81
N PHE A 185 1.45 4.96 0.82
CA PHE A 185 1.27 4.63 -0.59
C PHE A 185 1.80 3.25 -0.95
N GLU A 186 2.95 2.85 -0.39
CA GLU A 186 3.46 1.48 -0.58
C GLU A 186 2.50 0.45 0.02
N LEU A 187 1.94 0.71 1.21
CA LEU A 187 0.98 -0.19 1.85
C LEU A 187 -0.31 -0.32 1.01
N ILE A 188 -0.82 0.79 0.49
CA ILE A 188 -1.98 0.79 -0.42
C ILE A 188 -1.67 0.00 -1.69
N ALA A 189 -0.50 0.22 -2.30
CA ALA A 189 -0.08 -0.53 -3.46
C ALA A 189 0.08 -2.03 -3.17
N ILE A 190 0.58 -2.41 -1.99
CA ILE A 190 0.58 -3.81 -1.54
C ILE A 190 -0.86 -4.34 -1.45
N GLY A 191 -1.78 -3.58 -0.84
CA GLY A 191 -3.19 -3.94 -0.70
C GLY A 191 -3.88 -4.17 -2.04
N ILE A 192 -3.66 -3.28 -3.02
CA ILE A 192 -4.14 -3.42 -4.40
C ILE A 192 -3.61 -4.72 -5.02
N ASN A 193 -2.29 -4.92 -4.95
CA ASN A 193 -1.63 -6.07 -5.55
C ASN A 193 -2.00 -7.41 -4.91
N LYS A 194 -2.39 -7.40 -3.63
CA LYS A 194 -2.90 -8.58 -2.91
C LYS A 194 -4.41 -8.76 -3.05
N LYS A 195 -5.09 -7.93 -3.84
CA LYS A 195 -6.55 -7.92 -3.98
C LYS A 195 -7.24 -7.81 -2.61
N ILE A 196 -6.68 -7.00 -1.71
CA ILE A 196 -7.30 -6.60 -0.44
C ILE A 196 -8.08 -5.31 -0.67
N ILE A 197 -7.44 -4.37 -1.37
CA ILE A 197 -8.04 -3.12 -1.83
C ILE A 197 -8.60 -3.34 -3.23
N ASP A 198 -9.79 -2.82 -3.48
CA ASP A 198 -10.42 -2.78 -4.78
C ASP A 198 -9.74 -1.67 -5.61
N GLU A 199 -8.96 -2.09 -6.60
CA GLU A 199 -8.14 -1.19 -7.42
C GLU A 199 -8.99 -0.19 -8.20
N GLU A 200 -10.08 -0.66 -8.81
CA GLU A 200 -10.95 0.17 -9.64
C GLU A 200 -11.56 1.30 -8.82
N MET A 201 -12.12 0.95 -7.66
CA MET A 201 -12.70 1.94 -6.75
C MET A 201 -11.65 2.94 -6.26
N TYR A 202 -10.51 2.46 -5.77
CA TYR A 202 -9.48 3.34 -5.24
C TYR A 202 -8.91 4.27 -6.32
N ARG A 203 -8.69 3.73 -7.53
CA ARG A 203 -8.18 4.49 -8.67
C ARG A 203 -9.13 5.61 -9.07
N GLN A 204 -10.44 5.35 -9.18
CA GLN A 204 -11.44 6.39 -9.49
C GLN A 204 -11.37 7.59 -8.55
N TRP A 205 -10.98 7.39 -7.28
CA TRP A 205 -10.92 8.44 -6.28
C TRP A 205 -9.55 9.11 -6.17
N HIS A 206 -8.46 8.35 -6.31
CA HIS A 206 -7.12 8.81 -5.94
C HIS A 206 -6.08 8.76 -7.06
N GLU A 207 -6.39 8.30 -8.27
CA GLU A 207 -5.40 8.09 -9.34
C GLU A 207 -4.49 9.30 -9.57
N GLY A 208 -5.07 10.48 -9.80
CA GLY A 208 -4.29 11.69 -10.08
C GLY A 208 -3.36 12.08 -8.92
N HIS A 209 -3.86 12.00 -7.69
CA HIS A 209 -3.04 12.26 -6.50
C HIS A 209 -1.93 11.22 -6.33
N PHE A 210 -2.25 9.94 -6.53
CA PHE A 210 -1.33 8.81 -6.39
C PHE A 210 -0.15 8.88 -7.36
N ILE A 211 -0.42 9.20 -8.64
CA ILE A 211 0.60 9.38 -9.67
C ILE A 211 1.42 10.65 -9.41
N ASN A 212 0.76 11.76 -9.07
CA ASN A 212 1.46 13.02 -8.79
C ASN A 212 2.42 12.90 -7.60
N VAL A 213 2.00 12.25 -6.51
CA VAL A 213 2.87 12.03 -5.36
C VAL A 213 4.01 11.07 -5.70
N TRP A 214 3.77 10.03 -6.52
CA TRP A 214 4.86 9.19 -7.02
C TRP A 214 5.89 10.03 -7.77
N ASN A 215 5.48 10.81 -8.77
CA ASN A 215 6.37 11.64 -9.57
C ASN A 215 7.19 12.62 -8.72
N CYS A 216 6.57 13.22 -7.71
CA CYS A 216 7.26 14.12 -6.78
C CYS A 216 8.21 13.40 -5.79
N SER A 217 8.00 12.11 -5.53
CA SER A 217 8.78 11.34 -4.54
C SER A 217 9.90 10.48 -5.14
N VAL A 218 10.01 10.41 -6.48
CA VAL A 218 10.96 9.55 -7.18
C VAL A 218 12.41 9.77 -6.74
N ALA A 219 12.84 11.02 -6.59
CA ALA A 219 14.20 11.36 -6.14
C ALA A 219 14.43 10.86 -4.69
N ALA A 220 13.51 11.17 -3.78
CA ALA A 220 13.55 10.74 -2.38
C ALA A 220 13.58 9.20 -2.24
N VAL A 221 12.76 8.49 -3.01
CA VAL A 221 12.74 7.02 -3.08
C VAL A 221 14.09 6.50 -3.57
N GLY A 222 14.71 7.13 -4.56
CA GLY A 222 16.05 6.79 -5.05
C GLY A 222 17.13 6.89 -3.96
N VAL A 223 17.13 7.99 -3.20
CA VAL A 223 18.03 8.20 -2.06
C VAL A 223 17.79 7.14 -0.98
N LEU A 224 16.53 6.89 -0.61
CA LEU A 224 16.17 5.88 0.39
C LEU A 224 16.63 4.47 -0.02
N ARG A 225 16.41 4.09 -1.28
CA ARG A 225 16.86 2.79 -1.84
C ARG A 225 18.38 2.65 -1.77
N TYR A 226 19.12 3.70 -2.14
CA TYR A 226 20.57 3.69 -2.07
C TYR A 226 21.05 3.52 -0.63
N VAL A 227 20.55 4.35 0.29
CA VAL A 227 21.11 4.39 1.64
C VAL A 227 20.72 3.15 2.44
N LYS A 228 19.49 2.66 2.30
CA LYS A 228 19.07 1.38 2.90
C LYS A 228 19.65 0.16 2.18
N LYS A 229 20.38 0.36 1.07
CA LYS A 229 20.88 -0.69 0.17
C LYS A 229 19.79 -1.68 -0.23
N ASN A 230 18.56 -1.19 -0.39
CA ASN A 230 17.38 -2.01 -0.68
C ASN A 230 16.64 -1.46 -1.90
N LYS A 231 16.92 -2.04 -3.06
CA LYS A 231 16.27 -1.69 -4.34
C LYS A 231 14.78 -2.01 -4.38
N ARG A 232 14.24 -2.76 -3.41
CA ARG A 232 12.82 -3.16 -3.36
C ARG A 232 11.94 -2.18 -2.60
N LEU A 233 12.49 -1.15 -1.95
CA LEU A 233 11.69 -0.14 -1.26
C LEU A 233 10.75 0.57 -2.24
N PHE A 234 9.49 0.73 -1.88
CA PHE A 234 8.47 1.41 -2.70
C PHE A 234 8.25 0.77 -4.09
N LYS A 235 8.61 -0.50 -4.27
CA LYS A 235 8.51 -1.17 -5.58
C LYS A 235 7.05 -1.46 -5.96
N GLN A 236 6.19 -1.72 -4.98
CA GLN A 236 4.78 -1.99 -5.28
C GLN A 236 4.09 -0.71 -5.73
N TRP A 237 4.37 0.41 -5.05
CA TRP A 237 3.88 1.72 -5.43
C TRP A 237 4.36 2.12 -6.83
N GLU A 238 5.67 2.00 -7.10
CA GLU A 238 6.24 2.26 -8.42
C GLU A 238 5.50 1.48 -9.53
N ARG A 239 5.20 0.20 -9.29
CA ARG A 239 4.51 -0.64 -10.26
C ARG A 239 3.08 -0.16 -10.52
N VAL A 240 2.32 0.12 -9.48
CA VAL A 240 0.93 0.59 -9.60
C VAL A 240 0.88 1.97 -10.25
N ALA A 241 1.76 2.89 -9.85
CA ALA A 241 1.87 4.21 -10.46
C ALA A 241 2.15 4.11 -11.96
N ARG A 242 3.13 3.27 -12.37
CA ARG A 242 3.45 3.03 -13.79
C ARG A 242 2.30 2.42 -14.58
N GLN A 243 1.56 1.49 -13.98
CA GLN A 243 0.40 0.86 -14.60
C GLN A 243 -0.67 1.91 -14.90
N TRP A 244 -0.99 2.78 -13.94
CA TRP A 244 -2.06 3.76 -14.09
C TRP A 244 -1.72 4.90 -15.06
N SER A 245 -0.47 5.37 -15.05
CA SER A 245 0.01 6.41 -15.97
C SER A 245 0.20 5.91 -17.41
N GLY A 246 0.61 4.65 -17.58
CA GLY A 246 0.83 4.03 -18.90
C GLY A 246 -0.45 3.94 -19.73
N GLU A 247 -1.60 3.83 -19.07
CA GLU A 247 -2.91 3.86 -19.72
C GLU A 247 -3.29 5.26 -20.24
N LYS A 248 -2.67 6.34 -19.71
CA LYS A 248 -2.94 7.73 -20.10
C LYS A 248 -1.89 8.34 -21.02
N GLY A 249 -0.78 7.64 -21.26
CA GLY A 249 0.38 8.21 -21.96
C GLY A 249 1.14 9.26 -21.15
N GLU A 250 0.95 9.30 -19.82
CA GLU A 250 1.69 10.20 -18.93
C GLU A 250 3.13 9.69 -18.75
N THR A 251 4.09 10.61 -18.80
CA THR A 251 5.50 10.27 -18.55
C THR A 251 5.72 10.07 -17.06
N ILE A 252 6.16 8.88 -16.65
CA ILE A 252 6.47 8.58 -15.25
C ILE A 252 7.92 8.89 -15.00
N ALA A 253 8.19 9.61 -13.90
CA ALA A 253 9.55 9.80 -13.45
C ALA A 253 10.17 8.43 -13.08
N VAL A 254 11.33 8.12 -13.67
CA VAL A 254 12.08 6.89 -13.38
C VAL A 254 12.97 7.15 -12.17
N VAL A 255 12.99 6.20 -11.23
CA VAL A 255 13.84 6.30 -10.04
C VAL A 255 15.31 6.40 -10.46
N PRO A 256 15.99 7.53 -10.17
CA PRO A 256 17.39 7.68 -10.51
C PRO A 256 18.24 6.67 -9.72
N GLN A 257 19.26 6.12 -10.40
CA GLN A 257 20.26 5.31 -9.73
C GLN A 257 21.42 6.22 -9.31
N TYR A 258 21.51 6.50 -8.01
CA TYR A 258 22.59 7.31 -7.47
C TYR A 258 23.84 6.47 -7.20
N ASN A 259 25.01 7.02 -7.52
CA ASN A 259 26.30 6.55 -7.05
C ASN A 259 26.79 7.37 -5.84
N SER A 260 27.87 6.93 -5.19
CA SER A 260 28.42 7.58 -3.99
C SER A 260 28.85 9.02 -4.23
N ARG A 261 29.40 9.35 -5.40
CA ARG A 261 29.83 10.71 -5.74
C ARG A 261 28.65 11.66 -5.93
N GLN A 262 27.58 11.19 -6.58
CA GLN A 262 26.36 11.98 -6.80
C GLN A 262 25.69 12.35 -5.48
N LEU A 263 25.62 11.41 -4.52
CA LEU A 263 25.06 11.71 -3.20
C LEU A 263 25.93 12.63 -2.37
N ALA A 264 27.26 12.46 -2.43
CA ALA A 264 28.17 13.39 -1.79
C ALA A 264 27.95 14.82 -2.32
N LYS A 265 27.80 14.97 -3.64
CA LYS A 265 27.48 16.25 -4.26
C LYS A 265 26.15 16.84 -3.75
N ILE A 266 25.05 16.08 -3.82
CA ILE A 266 23.73 16.52 -3.32
C ILE A 266 23.81 16.97 -1.85
N THR A 267 24.57 16.23 -1.03
CA THR A 267 24.73 16.56 0.39
C THR A 267 25.51 17.87 0.58
N ILE A 268 26.58 18.07 -0.19
CA ILE A 268 27.39 19.30 -0.14
C ILE A 268 26.57 20.51 -0.62
N ASP A 269 25.88 20.36 -1.74
CA ASP A 269 25.08 21.43 -2.36
C ASP A 269 23.95 21.87 -1.41
N TYR A 270 23.27 20.93 -0.77
CA TYR A 270 22.29 21.24 0.28
C TYR A 270 22.88 22.03 1.45
N HIS A 271 24.02 21.60 1.99
CA HIS A 271 24.66 22.31 3.10
C HIS A 271 25.07 23.73 2.71
N ALA A 272 25.50 23.92 1.46
CA ALA A 272 25.82 25.24 0.93
C ALA A 272 24.57 26.13 0.82
N THR A 273 23.48 25.62 0.20
CA THR A 273 22.21 26.33 0.04
C THR A 273 21.61 26.71 1.40
N LYS A 274 21.60 25.78 2.35
CA LYS A 274 21.10 26.03 3.71
C LYS A 274 21.90 27.10 4.44
N LYS A 275 23.23 27.09 4.28
CA LYS A 275 24.10 28.12 4.87
C LYS A 275 23.82 29.49 4.26
N ALA A 276 23.50 29.57 2.96
CA ALA A 276 23.08 30.80 2.31
C ALA A 276 21.74 31.31 2.85
N LEU A 277 20.71 30.44 2.93
CA LEU A 277 19.39 30.79 3.46
C LEU A 277 19.43 31.27 4.93
N ARG A 278 20.33 30.71 5.76
CA ARG A 278 20.54 31.21 7.13
C ARG A 278 21.08 32.64 7.13
N ARG A 279 22.08 32.93 6.29
CA ARG A 279 22.65 34.28 6.17
C ARG A 279 21.62 35.30 5.67
N GLU A 280 20.73 34.90 4.76
CA GLU A 280 19.65 35.78 4.31
C GLU A 280 18.63 36.10 5.40
N ARG A 281 18.34 35.18 6.31
CA ARG A 281 17.43 35.42 7.44
C ARG A 281 18.04 36.25 8.57
N GLU A 282 19.37 36.29 8.65
CA GLU A 282 20.12 37.05 9.64
C GLU A 282 20.35 38.52 9.22
N ASN A 283 20.18 38.83 7.93
CA ASN A 283 20.28 40.18 7.35
C ASN A 283 18.92 40.85 7.22
#